data_AF-G2ISH7-F1
#
_entry.id   AF-G2ISH7-F1
#
_cell.length_a   1.000
_cell.length_b   1.000
_cell.length_c   1.000
_cell.angle_alpha   90.00
_cell.angle_beta   90.00
_cell.angle_gamma   90.00
#
_symmetry.space_group_name_H-M   'P 1'
#
loop_
_entity.id
_entity.type
_entity.pdbx_description
1 polymer ?
#
loop_
_entity_poly.entity_id
_entity_poly.type
_entity_poly.pdbx_seq_one_letter_code
_entity_poly.pdbx_strand_id
1 'polypeptide(L)' 'MPNQNLMCHMDVDYNWRWYLIDGDGKTVSISTNSFFKFEDAKKDYELACAVMMQAR' A
#
# COMPACT_ATOMS: atom_id res chain seq x y z
N MET A 1 -12.18 -1.38 -8.56
CA MET A 1 -11.26 -0.41 -9.19
C MET A 1 -10.32 -1.22 -10.05
N PRO A 2 -10.41 -1.21 -11.40
CA PRO A 2 -9.86 -2.32 -12.18
C PRO A 2 -8.33 -2.31 -12.35
N ASN A 3 -7.63 -1.18 -12.18
CA ASN A 3 -6.21 -1.07 -12.53
C ASN A 3 -5.34 -0.50 -11.39
N GLN A 4 -5.55 -0.94 -10.15
CA GLN A 4 -4.68 -0.52 -9.04
C GLN A 4 -3.54 -1.51 -8.83
N ASN A 5 -2.31 -1.00 -8.74
CA ASN A 5 -1.09 -1.77 -8.51
C ASN A 5 -0.49 -1.45 -7.14
N LEU A 6 -0.07 -2.50 -6.44
CA LEU A 6 0.65 -2.37 -5.17
C LEU A 6 2.13 -2.13 -5.46
N MET A 7 2.67 -1.05 -4.90
CA MET A 7 4.10 -0.82 -4.84
C MET A 7 4.55 -0.77 -3.38
N CYS A 8 5.51 -1.60 -3.01
CA CYS A 8 6.20 -1.49 -1.72
C CYS A 8 7.57 -0.87 -1.94
N HIS A 9 7.91 0.10 -1.12
CA HIS A 9 9.20 0.80 -1.18
C HIS A 9 9.76 0.93 0.23
N MET A 10 11.07 0.72 0.36
CA MET A 10 11.80 0.98 1.60
C MET A 10 12.23 2.45 1.61
N ASP A 11 11.84 3.19 2.65
CA ASP A 11 12.22 4.59 2.83
C ASP A 11 13.66 4.74 3.39
N VAL A 12 14.08 6.00 3.58
CA VAL A 12 15.44 6.34 4.04
C VAL A 12 15.75 5.86 5.46
N ASP A 13 14.72 5.53 6.24
CA ASP A 13 14.83 5.00 7.61
C ASP A 13 14.83 3.46 7.62
N TYR A 14 15.01 2.83 6.45
CA TYR A 14 14.96 1.39 6.25
C TYR A 14 13.60 0.76 6.61
N ASN A 15 12.51 1.54 6.55
CA ASN A 15 11.18 1.03 6.77
C ASN A 15 10.43 0.85 5.46
N TRP A 16 9.70 -0.25 5.34
CA TRP A 16 8.77 -0.52 4.27
C TRP A 16 7.49 0.31 4.40
N ARG A 17 7.04 0.87 3.29
CA ARG A 17 5.71 1.46 3.12
C ARG A 17 5.07 0.92 1.86
N TRP A 18 3.75 0.78 1.88
CA TRP A 18 2.99 0.44 0.69
C TRP A 18 2.36 1.69 0.08
N TYR A 19 2.28 1.69 -1.23
CA TYR A 19 1.70 2.72 -2.08
C TYR A 19 0.70 2.02 -3.00
N LEU A 20 -0.47 2.64 -3.14
CA LEU A 20 -1.44 2.25 -4.15
C LEU A 20 -1.29 3.16 -5.35
N ILE A 21 -0.96 2.55 -6.48
CA ILE A 21 -0.72 3.24 -7.73
C ILE A 21 -1.87 2.92 -8.68
N ASP A 22 -2.41 3.90 -9.39
CA ASP A 22 -3.40 3.65 -10.44
C ASP A 22 -2.75 3.19 -11.77
N GLY A 23 -3.57 2.99 -12.81
CA GLY A 23 -3.11 2.49 -14.10
C GLY A 23 -2.19 3.46 -14.85
N ASP A 24 -2.20 4.74 -14.48
CA ASP A 24 -1.37 5.79 -15.09
C ASP A 24 -0.06 5.99 -14.31
N GLY A 25 0.19 5.19 -13.27
CA GLY A 25 1.38 5.32 -12.43
C GLY A 25 1.25 6.37 -11.32
N LYS A 26 0.06 6.92 -11.08
CA LYS A 26 -0.15 7.94 -10.05
C LYS A 26 -0.44 7.29 -8.70
N THR A 27 0.24 7.77 -7.66
CA THR A 27 -0.06 7.41 -6.27
C THR A 27 -1.43 7.95 -5.86
N VAL A 28 -2.33 7.05 -5.49
CA VAL A 28 -3.69 7.39 -5.02
C VAL A 28 -3.87 7.15 -3.52
N SER A 29 -3.01 6.32 -2.92
CA SER A 29 -2.99 6.11 -1.47
C SER A 29 -1.58 5.69 -1.00
N ILE A 30 -1.27 6.00 0.25
CA ILE A 30 0.01 5.68 0.91
C ILE A 30 -0.31 5.17 2.32
N SER A 31 0.43 4.17 2.79
CA SER A 31 0.35 3.73 4.18
C SER A 31 0.75 4.85 5.14
N THR A 32 -0.10 5.11 6.15
CA THR A 32 0.26 6.00 7.27
C THR A 32 1.35 5.38 8.15
N ASN A 33 1.31 4.06 8.28
CA ASN A 33 2.30 3.26 8.99
C ASN A 33 3.54 2.98 8.14
N SER A 34 4.64 2.71 8.82
CA SER A 34 5.88 2.17 8.26
C SER A 34 6.26 0.90 8.99
N PHE A 35 6.89 -0.04 8.27
CA PHE A 35 7.08 -1.41 8.74
C PHE A 35 8.53 -1.84 8.60
N PHE A 36 9.09 -2.48 9.62
CA PHE A 36 10.45 -3.02 9.52
C PHE A 36 10.58 -4.19 8.53
N LYS A 37 9.47 -4.88 8.25
CA LYS A 37 9.42 -6.05 7.38
C LYS A 37 8.48 -5.81 6.21
N PHE A 38 8.89 -6.28 5.03
CA PHE A 38 8.10 -6.21 3.81
C PHE A 38 6.75 -6.93 3.98
N GLU A 39 6.76 -8.09 4.65
CA GLU A 39 5.57 -8.92 4.86
C GLU A 39 4.51 -8.19 5.69
N ASP A 40 4.92 -7.35 6.63
CA ASP A 40 4.00 -6.61 7.49
C ASP A 40 3.37 -5.45 6.70
N ALA A 41 4.12 -4.77 5.83
CA ALA A 41 3.57 -3.79 4.90
C ALA A 41 2.56 -4.41 3.93
N LYS A 42 2.85 -5.61 3.41
CA LYS A 42 1.93 -6.32 2.51
C LYS A 42 0.63 -6.73 3.22
N LYS A 43 0.72 -7.26 4.45
CA LYS A 43 -0.47 -7.61 5.24
C LYS A 43 -1.33 -6.40 5.56
N ASP A 44 -0.71 -5.27 5.93
CA ASP A 44 -1.43 -4.02 6.19
C ASP A 44 -2.18 -3.54 4.94
N TYR A 45 -1.55 -3.63 3.75
CA TYR A 45 -2.22 -3.35 2.48
C TYR A 45 -3.43 -4.26 2.23
N GLU A 46 -3.31 -5.57 2.49
CA GLU A 46 -4.41 -6.53 2.30
C GLU A 46 -5.60 -6.20 3.23
N LEU A 47 -5.33 -5.80 4.48
CA LEU A 47 -6.33 -5.33 5.42
C LEU A 47 -6.97 -4.01 4.96
N ALA A 48 -6.16 -3.04 4.53
CA ALA A 48 -6.64 -1.77 4.01
C ALA A 48 -7.55 -1.98 2.78
N CYS A 49 -7.19 -2.87 1.86
CA CYS A 49 -8.02 -3.26 0.72
C CYS A 49 -9.36 -3.86 1.15
N ALA A 50 -9.35 -4.77 2.12
CA ALA A 50 -10.58 -5.39 2.63
C ALA A 50 -11.54 -4.34 3.19
N VAL A 51 -11.03 -3.33 3.92
CA VAL A 51 -11.83 -2.22 4.46
C VAL A 51 -12.32 -1.29 3.35
N MET A 52 -11.44 -0.90 2.41
CA MET A 52 -11.81 -0.03 1.28
C MET A 52 -12.86 -0.66 0.37
N MET A 53 -12.84 -1.99 0.21
CA MET A 53 -13.83 -2.72 -0.60
C MET A 53 -15.19 -2.89 0.10
N GLN A 54 -15.24 -2.83 1.43
CA GLN A 54 -16.48 -2.88 2.22
C GLN A 54 -17.18 -1.52 2.30
N ALA A 55 -16.48 -0.42 2.07
CA ALA A 55 -17.02 0.94 2.10
C ALA A 55 -17.77 1.34 0.82
N ARG A 56 -18.33 0.38 0.07
CA ARG A 56 -18.92 0.59 -1.25
C ARG A 56 -20.44 0.53 -1.24
#